data_AF-A0A2T0XW98-F1
#
_entry.id   AF-A0A2T0XW98-F1
#
_cell.length_a   1.000
_cell.length_b   1.000
_cell.length_c   1.000
_cell.angle_alpha   90.00
_cell.angle_beta   90.00
_cell.angle_gamma   90.00
#
_symmetry.space_group_name_H-M   'P 1'
#
loop_
_entity.id
_entity.type
_entity.pdbx_description
1 polymer ?
#
loop_
_entity_poly.entity_id
_entity_poly.type
_entity_poly.pdbx_seq_one_letter_code
_entity_poly.pdbx_strand_id
1 'polypeptide(L)'
;MYVKITDAEARMVDDDGPMSDTDLSTTTDGAARGGLRPATIERIENGLVVVLAVAGTLTIEPGLWWFPLAVFLAFDLSMVGYLRSPAAGAATYNAVHTYVWPLVLAVAGLVAGTGAPTLSRWLTLVSLAWAFHVGLDRALGYGLKLADAFTHTHLGWIGKDAGTNPR
;
A
#
# COMPACT_ATOMS: atom_id res chain seq x y z
N MET A 1 48.92 -54.30 7.17
CA MET A 1 47.60 -53.88 7.66
C MET A 1 46.58 -54.78 6.97
N TYR A 2 45.86 -55.59 7.74
CA TYR A 2 45.12 -56.78 7.31
C TYR A 2 43.76 -56.41 6.69
N VAL A 3 43.38 -57.06 5.59
CA VAL A 3 42.02 -57.06 5.03
C VAL A 3 41.19 -58.14 5.75
N LYS A 4 39.94 -57.83 6.12
CA LYS A 4 38.87 -58.83 6.30
C LYS A 4 37.50 -58.22 5.97
N ILE A 5 36.78 -58.93 5.12
CA ILE A 5 35.42 -58.72 4.59
C ILE A 5 34.42 -59.47 5.49
N THR A 6 33.20 -58.93 5.65
CA THR A 6 31.89 -59.59 5.90
C THR A 6 30.89 -58.52 6.38
N ASP A 7 29.57 -58.58 6.25
CA ASP A 7 28.57 -59.15 5.34
C ASP A 7 27.22 -58.68 5.93
N ALA A 8 26.15 -58.70 5.14
CA ALA A 8 24.74 -58.81 5.56
C ALA A 8 24.00 -57.65 6.29
N GLU A 9 23.00 -57.13 5.57
CA GLU A 9 21.62 -56.79 5.96
C GLU A 9 21.24 -56.63 7.45
N ALA A 10 20.58 -55.52 7.79
CA ALA A 10 19.19 -55.52 8.29
C ALA A 10 18.73 -54.11 8.74
N ARG A 11 17.43 -53.86 8.50
CA ARG A 11 16.58 -52.71 8.87
C ARG A 11 16.68 -51.51 7.93
N MET A 12 15.71 -51.19 7.07
CA MET A 12 14.25 -51.29 7.21
C MET A 12 13.79 -50.99 8.64
N VAL A 13 14.01 -49.75 9.05
CA VAL A 13 13.07 -49.08 9.93
C VAL A 13 12.37 -48.09 9.01
N ASP A 14 11.12 -48.38 8.68
CA ASP A 14 10.15 -47.34 8.36
C ASP A 14 10.17 -46.37 9.54
N ASP A 15 10.88 -45.26 9.39
CA ASP A 15 10.65 -44.09 10.23
C ASP A 15 9.42 -43.38 9.68
N ASP A 16 8.27 -44.07 9.78
CA ASP A 16 6.94 -43.45 9.76
C ASP A 16 6.70 -42.76 11.11
N GLY A 17 7.72 -42.05 11.61
CA GLY A 17 7.58 -41.10 12.69
C GLY A 17 6.58 -40.02 12.25
N PRO A 18 5.70 -39.55 13.14
CA PRO A 18 4.79 -38.47 12.79
C PRO A 18 5.60 -37.31 12.25
N MET A 19 5.28 -36.89 11.02
CA MET A 19 5.91 -35.79 10.31
C MET A 19 6.13 -34.65 11.31
N SER A 20 7.39 -34.31 11.58
CA SER A 20 7.69 -33.35 12.65
C SER A 20 7.01 -32.02 12.35
N ASP A 21 6.52 -31.30 13.37
CA ASP A 21 5.91 -29.98 13.22
C ASP A 21 6.83 -28.97 12.48
N THR A 22 8.11 -29.28 12.41
CA THR A 22 9.15 -28.51 11.71
C THR A 22 9.07 -28.69 10.17
N ASP A 23 8.68 -29.88 9.69
CA ASP A 23 8.44 -30.14 8.26
C ASP A 23 7.08 -29.61 7.79
N LEU A 24 6.07 -29.65 8.67
CA LEU A 24 4.74 -29.07 8.39
C LEU A 24 4.80 -27.55 8.30
N SER A 25 5.56 -26.89 9.18
CA SER A 25 5.75 -25.43 9.16
C SER A 25 6.61 -24.96 7.98
N THR A 26 7.67 -25.68 7.61
CA THR A 26 8.49 -25.33 6.43
C THR A 26 7.75 -25.55 5.10
N THR A 27 6.89 -26.58 5.03
CA THR A 27 6.07 -26.84 3.83
C THR A 27 4.92 -25.84 3.69
N THR A 28 4.28 -25.45 4.80
CA THR A 28 3.23 -24.40 4.79
C THR A 28 3.81 -23.00 4.59
N ASP A 29 4.99 -22.69 5.15
CA ASP A 29 5.71 -21.43 4.90
C ASP A 29 6.23 -21.34 3.47
N GLY A 30 6.68 -22.46 2.88
CA GLY A 30 7.13 -22.53 1.48
C GLY A 30 5.99 -22.32 0.49
N ALA A 31 4.81 -22.88 0.79
CA ALA A 31 3.60 -22.72 -0.04
C ALA A 31 2.94 -21.34 0.12
N ALA A 32 2.98 -20.73 1.32
CA ALA A 32 2.43 -19.39 1.58
C ALA A 32 3.27 -18.25 0.95
N ARG A 33 4.52 -18.51 0.57
CA ARG A 33 5.45 -17.53 -0.03
C ARG A 33 5.33 -17.39 -1.55
N GLY A 34 4.44 -18.14 -2.22
CA GLY A 34 4.25 -18.07 -3.67
C GLY A 34 3.43 -16.87 -4.15
N GLY A 35 2.65 -16.23 -3.27
CA GLY A 35 1.83 -15.06 -3.59
C GLY A 35 2.55 -13.73 -3.33
N LEU A 36 2.27 -12.72 -4.15
CA LEU A 36 2.68 -11.34 -3.82
C LEU A 36 2.06 -10.95 -2.47
N ARG A 37 2.86 -10.35 -1.59
CA ARG A 37 2.38 -9.86 -0.29
C ARG A 37 1.23 -8.85 -0.51
N PRO A 38 0.17 -8.85 0.31
CA PRO A 38 -0.93 -7.89 0.17
C PRO A 38 -0.47 -6.42 0.10
N ALA A 39 0.54 -6.04 0.88
CA ALA A 39 1.15 -4.71 0.83
C ALA A 39 1.82 -4.40 -0.53
N THR A 40 2.38 -5.40 -1.20
CA THR A 40 2.97 -5.25 -2.54
C THR A 40 1.88 -5.06 -3.59
N ILE A 41 0.75 -5.76 -3.46
CA ILE A 41 -0.41 -5.58 -4.33
C ILE A 41 -0.96 -4.16 -4.18
N GLU A 42 -1.18 -3.70 -2.94
CA GLU A 42 -1.66 -2.34 -2.67
C GLU A 42 -0.74 -1.28 -3.30
N ARG A 43 0.59 -1.42 -3.16
CA ARG A 43 1.53 -0.46 -3.76
C ARG A 43 1.49 -0.46 -5.29
N ILE A 44 1.33 -1.63 -5.91
CA ILE A 44 1.19 -1.74 -7.36
C ILE A 44 -0.11 -1.09 -7.84
N GLU A 45 -1.23 -1.36 -7.16
CA GLU A 45 -2.52 -0.76 -7.48
C GLU A 45 -2.47 0.77 -7.36
N ASN A 46 -1.90 1.28 -6.28
CA ASN A 46 -1.79 2.72 -6.08
C ASN A 46 -0.75 3.36 -7.02
N GLY A 47 0.30 2.62 -7.39
CA GLY A 47 1.22 3.02 -8.47
C GLY A 47 0.51 3.15 -9.81
N LEU A 48 -0.43 2.24 -10.12
CA LEU A 48 -1.27 2.36 -11.31
C LEU A 48 -2.20 3.58 -11.22
N VAL A 49 -2.79 3.86 -10.05
CA VAL A 49 -3.60 5.08 -9.85
C VAL A 49 -2.78 6.34 -10.14
N VAL A 50 -1.53 6.41 -9.66
CA VAL A 50 -0.61 7.53 -9.95
C VAL A 50 -0.40 7.69 -11.46
N VAL A 51 -0.09 6.61 -12.17
CA VAL A 51 0.13 6.63 -13.62
C VAL A 51 -1.13 7.09 -14.35
N LEU A 52 -2.30 6.56 -14.00
CA LEU A 52 -3.58 6.93 -14.61
C LEU A 52 -3.95 8.38 -14.32
N ALA A 53 -3.69 8.88 -13.12
CA ALA A 53 -3.96 10.26 -12.74
C ALA A 53 -3.09 11.25 -13.54
N VAL A 54 -1.80 10.96 -13.71
CA VAL A 54 -0.90 11.75 -14.55
C VAL A 54 -1.33 11.68 -16.01
N ALA A 55 -1.57 10.47 -16.54
CA ALA A 55 -2.01 10.29 -17.91
C ALA A 55 -3.32 11.05 -18.19
N GLY A 56 -4.32 10.92 -17.31
CA GLY A 56 -5.59 11.64 -17.42
C GLY A 56 -5.44 13.16 -17.36
N THR A 57 -4.52 13.67 -16.55
CA THR A 57 -4.23 15.11 -16.50
C THR A 57 -3.64 15.58 -17.83
N LEU A 58 -2.68 14.83 -18.37
CA LEU A 58 -2.04 15.14 -19.64
C LEU A 58 -2.97 14.98 -20.84
N THR A 59 -3.96 14.09 -20.79
CA THR A 59 -4.96 13.97 -21.87
C THR A 59 -5.96 15.13 -21.87
N ILE A 60 -6.33 15.63 -20.69
CA ILE A 60 -7.30 16.72 -20.54
C ILE A 60 -6.65 18.09 -20.74
N GLU A 61 -5.49 18.32 -20.14
CA GLU A 61 -4.76 19.60 -20.21
C GLU A 61 -3.24 19.35 -20.15
N PRO A 62 -2.60 19.07 -21.30
CA PRO A 62 -1.16 18.79 -21.37
C PRO A 62 -0.30 19.92 -20.77
N GLY A 63 -0.76 21.18 -20.86
CA GLY A 63 -0.06 22.33 -20.31
C GLY A 63 0.04 22.34 -18.77
N LEU A 64 -0.79 21.53 -18.10
CA LEU A 64 -0.86 21.39 -16.64
C LEU A 64 -0.16 20.12 -16.13
N TRP A 65 0.88 19.64 -16.81
CA TRP A 65 1.69 18.49 -16.37
C TRP A 65 2.22 18.63 -14.93
N TRP A 66 2.48 19.85 -14.47
CA TRP A 66 2.98 20.17 -13.13
C TRP A 66 1.87 20.24 -12.07
N PHE A 67 0.59 20.30 -12.48
CA PHE A 67 -0.54 20.55 -11.58
C PHE A 67 -0.70 19.46 -10.50
N PRO A 68 -0.63 18.15 -10.80
CA PRO A 68 -0.70 17.12 -9.77
C PRO A 68 0.42 17.23 -8.73
N LEU A 69 1.63 17.61 -9.16
CA LEU A 69 2.77 17.82 -8.28
C LEU A 69 2.59 19.06 -7.37
N ALA A 70 2.05 20.14 -7.92
CA ALA A 70 1.78 21.35 -7.13
C ALA A 70 0.67 21.12 -6.10
N VAL A 71 -0.42 20.42 -6.49
CA VAL A 71 -1.52 20.06 -5.57
C VAL A 71 -1.03 19.10 -4.49
N PHE A 72 -0.17 18.14 -4.84
CA PHE A 72 0.48 17.26 -3.86
C PHE A 72 1.20 18.06 -2.76
N LEU A 73 2.01 19.04 -3.15
CA LEU A 73 2.74 19.89 -2.21
C LEU A 73 1.80 20.78 -1.36
N ALA A 74 0.71 21.27 -1.97
CA ALA A 74 -0.26 22.12 -1.29
C ALA A 74 -1.10 21.35 -0.26
N PHE A 75 -1.48 20.11 -0.55
CA PHE A 75 -2.19 19.24 0.41
C PHE A 75 -1.26 18.79 1.55
N ASP A 76 0.04 18.61 1.32
CA ASP A 76 0.99 18.17 2.35
C ASP A 76 1.31 19.26 3.40
N LEU A 77 1.10 20.55 3.07
CA LEU A 77 1.09 21.65 4.05
C LEU A 77 -0.02 21.48 5.13
N SER A 78 -1.00 20.58 4.93
CA SER A 78 -1.98 20.23 5.96
C SER A 78 -1.39 19.42 7.14
N MET A 79 -0.13 18.96 7.04
CA MET A 79 0.60 18.36 8.17
C MET A 79 0.80 19.33 9.36
N VAL A 80 0.51 20.62 9.21
CA VAL A 80 0.43 21.60 10.32
C VAL A 80 -0.51 21.13 11.45
N GLY A 81 -1.49 20.27 11.17
CA GLY A 81 -2.35 19.65 12.20
C GLY A 81 -1.61 18.79 13.23
N TYR A 82 -0.45 18.23 12.88
CA TYR A 82 0.40 17.49 13.82
C TYR A 82 0.99 18.36 14.93
N LEU A 83 0.98 19.69 14.78
CA LEU A 83 1.40 20.62 15.85
C LEU A 83 0.40 20.68 17.01
N ARG A 84 -0.83 20.19 16.83
CA ARG A 84 -1.90 20.29 17.84
C ARG A 84 -2.02 19.04 18.69
N SER A 85 -2.10 17.86 18.08
CA SER A 85 -1.97 16.56 18.76
C SER A 85 -1.81 15.41 17.75
N PRO A 86 -1.19 14.28 18.15
CA PRO A 86 -1.06 13.10 17.29
C PRO A 86 -2.40 12.53 16.79
N ALA A 87 -3.43 12.52 17.65
CA ALA A 87 -4.77 12.01 17.31
C ALA A 87 -5.50 12.92 16.30
N ALA A 88 -5.42 14.24 16.46
CA ALA A 88 -5.99 15.19 15.51
C ALA A 88 -5.25 15.13 14.16
N GLY A 89 -3.93 14.96 14.18
CA GLY A 89 -3.10 14.74 12.99
C GLY A 89 -3.52 13.48 12.21
N ALA A 90 -3.69 12.34 12.90
CA ALA A 90 -4.10 11.08 12.27
C ALA A 90 -5.52 11.15 11.67
N ALA A 91 -6.47 11.77 12.38
CA ALA A 91 -7.84 11.93 11.87
C ALA A 91 -7.88 12.83 10.61
N THR A 92 -7.18 13.96 10.64
CA THR A 92 -7.13 14.91 9.52
C THR A 92 -6.42 14.29 8.31
N TYR A 93 -5.33 13.55 8.55
CA TYR A 93 -4.61 12.80 7.53
C TYR A 93 -5.50 11.77 6.84
N ASN A 94 -6.19 10.91 7.60
CA ASN A 94 -7.07 9.88 7.05
C ASN A 94 -8.27 10.48 6.30
N ALA A 95 -8.79 11.62 6.75
CA ALA A 95 -9.88 12.33 6.07
C ALA A 95 -9.46 12.89 4.70
N VAL A 96 -8.19 13.26 4.53
CA VAL A 96 -7.62 13.74 3.26
C VAL A 96 -7.17 12.57 2.37
N HIS A 97 -6.65 11.49 2.96
CA HIS A 97 -6.08 10.33 2.27
C HIS A 97 -7.10 9.21 1.98
N THR A 98 -8.35 9.60 1.75
CA THR A 98 -9.42 8.71 1.29
C THR A 98 -9.76 8.97 -0.18
N TYR A 99 -9.99 7.91 -0.94
CA TYR A 99 -10.43 8.01 -2.34
C TYR A 99 -11.87 8.49 -2.51
N VAL A 100 -12.63 8.64 -1.41
CA VAL A 100 -14.01 9.15 -1.45
C VAL A 100 -14.06 10.53 -2.08
N TRP A 101 -13.17 11.46 -1.69
CA TRP A 101 -13.21 12.83 -2.21
C TRP A 101 -12.80 12.94 -3.69
N PRO A 102 -11.69 12.30 -4.15
CA PRO A 102 -11.41 12.20 -5.57
C PRO A 102 -12.59 11.67 -6.38
N LEU A 103 -13.27 10.62 -5.88
CA LEU A 103 -14.39 10.00 -6.58
C LEU A 103 -15.62 10.93 -6.64
N VAL A 104 -15.96 11.62 -5.54
CA VAL A 104 -17.04 12.61 -5.52
C VAL A 104 -16.79 13.71 -6.56
N LEU A 105 -15.57 14.23 -6.65
CA LEU A 105 -15.21 15.24 -7.64
C LEU A 105 -15.24 14.70 -9.07
N ALA A 106 -14.82 13.45 -9.29
CA ALA A 106 -14.91 12.80 -10.60
C ALA A 106 -16.37 12.72 -11.07
N VAL A 107 -17.26 12.23 -10.21
CA VAL A 107 -18.70 12.13 -10.50
C VAL A 107 -19.31 13.52 -10.72
N ALA A 108 -18.97 14.51 -9.90
CA ALA A 108 -19.43 15.88 -10.08
C ALA A 108 -18.96 16.47 -11.43
N GLY A 109 -17.72 16.19 -11.85
CA GLY A 109 -17.19 16.58 -13.16
C GLY A 109 -17.97 15.95 -14.31
N LEU A 110 -18.33 14.66 -14.20
CA LEU A 110 -19.16 13.97 -15.19
C LEU A 110 -20.58 14.54 -15.27
N VAL A 111 -21.20 14.84 -14.12
CA VAL A 111 -22.54 15.42 -14.05
C VAL A 111 -22.58 16.83 -14.64
N ALA A 112 -21.56 17.65 -14.38
CA ALA A 112 -21.44 18.98 -14.97
C ALA A 112 -21.38 18.93 -16.51
N GLY A 113 -20.65 17.94 -17.04
CA GLY A 113 -20.64 17.56 -18.46
C GLY A 113 -20.56 18.75 -19.43
N THR A 114 -21.38 18.69 -20.48
CA THR A 114 -21.49 19.76 -21.49
C THR A 114 -22.29 20.98 -21.02
N GLY A 115 -23.04 20.86 -19.93
CA GLY A 115 -23.82 21.97 -19.35
C GLY A 115 -22.94 23.03 -18.69
N ALA A 116 -21.77 22.63 -18.18
CA ALA A 116 -20.77 23.53 -17.61
C ALA A 116 -19.35 23.01 -17.90
N PRO A 117 -18.85 23.17 -19.15
CA PRO A 117 -17.61 22.52 -19.59
C PRO A 117 -16.37 22.99 -18.82
N THR A 118 -16.30 24.28 -18.48
CA THR A 118 -15.21 24.82 -17.67
C THR A 118 -15.21 24.23 -16.26
N LEU A 119 -16.39 24.11 -15.63
CA LEU A 119 -16.52 23.53 -14.30
C LEU A 119 -16.19 22.03 -14.32
N SER A 120 -16.74 21.30 -15.28
CA SER A 120 -16.46 19.87 -15.50
C SER A 120 -14.95 19.62 -15.60
N ARG A 121 -14.26 20.40 -16.43
CA ARG A 121 -12.80 20.31 -16.61
C ARG A 121 -12.05 20.49 -15.30
N TRP A 122 -12.33 21.56 -14.55
CA TRP A 122 -11.62 21.83 -13.30
C TRP A 122 -11.91 20.78 -12.23
N LEU A 123 -13.16 20.31 -12.11
CA LEU A 123 -13.52 19.23 -11.18
C LEU A 123 -12.76 17.93 -11.50
N THR A 124 -12.65 17.58 -12.78
CA THR A 124 -11.88 16.40 -13.20
C THR A 124 -10.38 16.58 -12.95
N LEU A 125 -9.80 17.75 -13.25
CA LEU A 125 -8.38 18.01 -12.98
C LEU A 125 -8.05 17.94 -11.48
N VAL A 126 -8.89 18.53 -10.62
CA VAL A 126 -8.70 18.47 -9.16
C VAL A 126 -8.90 17.04 -8.65
N SER A 127 -9.88 16.30 -9.17
CA SER A 127 -10.10 14.88 -8.85
C SER A 127 -8.85 14.05 -9.17
N LEU A 128 -8.27 14.20 -10.36
CA LEU A 128 -7.06 13.49 -10.79
C LEU A 128 -5.86 13.86 -9.92
N ALA A 129 -5.66 15.15 -9.64
CA ALA A 129 -4.56 15.61 -8.78
C ALA A 129 -4.69 15.08 -7.35
N TRP A 130 -5.92 14.99 -6.81
CA TRP A 130 -6.16 14.41 -5.48
C TRP A 130 -5.96 12.88 -5.50
N ALA A 131 -6.45 12.18 -6.52
CA ALA A 131 -6.18 10.75 -6.69
C ALA A 131 -4.67 10.44 -6.80
N PHE A 132 -3.92 11.29 -7.52
CA PHE A 132 -2.46 11.22 -7.57
C PHE A 132 -1.84 11.35 -6.17
N HIS A 133 -2.32 12.28 -5.36
CA HIS A 133 -1.81 12.47 -3.99
C HIS A 133 -2.07 11.24 -3.10
N VAL A 134 -3.30 10.73 -3.08
CA VAL A 134 -3.65 9.52 -2.30
C VAL A 134 -2.89 8.29 -2.81
N GLY A 135 -2.78 8.14 -4.14
CA GLY A 135 -2.08 7.02 -4.76
C GLY A 135 -0.58 7.06 -4.52
N LEU A 136 0.04 8.23 -4.59
CA LEU A 136 1.47 8.38 -4.34
C LEU A 136 1.81 8.05 -2.88
N ASP A 137 1.01 8.54 -1.93
CA ASP A 137 1.16 8.24 -0.51
C ASP A 137 1.09 6.73 -0.22
N ARG A 138 0.08 6.04 -0.76
CA ARG A 138 -0.11 4.60 -0.60
C ARG A 138 0.93 3.76 -1.35
N ALA A 139 1.38 4.22 -2.52
CA ALA A 139 2.46 3.58 -3.27
C ALA A 139 3.81 3.65 -2.53
N LEU A 140 4.08 4.76 -1.83
CA LEU A 140 5.26 4.93 -0.98
C LEU A 140 5.18 4.10 0.33
N GLY A 141 3.98 3.62 0.69
CA GLY A 141 3.77 2.71 1.80
C GLY A 141 3.47 3.40 3.13
N TYR A 142 3.01 4.66 3.11
CA TYR A 142 2.55 5.35 4.31
C TYR A 142 1.19 4.80 4.81
N GLY A 143 0.33 4.30 3.90
CA GLY A 143 -0.89 3.56 4.24
C GLY A 143 -1.87 4.34 5.12
N LEU A 144 -2.95 3.70 5.57
CA LEU A 144 -3.87 4.29 6.55
C LEU A 144 -3.25 4.18 7.95
N LYS A 145 -3.15 5.31 8.66
CA LYS A 145 -2.60 5.34 10.02
C LYS A 145 -3.67 4.94 11.04
N LEU A 146 -3.33 4.01 11.92
CA LEU A 146 -4.16 3.66 13.09
C LEU A 146 -4.03 4.76 14.15
N ALA A 147 -5.09 4.99 14.92
CA ALA A 147 -5.21 6.13 15.83
C ALA A 147 -4.38 6.00 17.13
N ASP A 148 -3.66 4.89 17.31
CA ASP A 148 -2.91 4.53 18.52
C ASP A 148 -1.45 4.99 18.49
N ALA A 149 -0.79 5.01 17.33
CA ALA A 149 0.53 5.62 17.17
C ALA A 149 0.80 6.04 15.72
N PHE A 150 1.61 7.09 15.53
CA PHE A 150 2.02 7.56 14.20
C PHE A 150 2.75 6.47 13.39
N THR A 151 3.42 5.54 14.09
CA THR A 151 4.18 4.42 13.52
C THR A 151 3.31 3.19 13.26
N HIS A 152 2.05 3.17 13.69
CA HIS A 152 1.20 1.99 13.55
C HIS A 152 0.25 2.16 12.37
N THR A 153 0.39 1.28 11.39
CA THR A 153 -0.43 1.26 10.18
C THR A 153 -1.15 -0.07 10.07
N HIS A 154 -2.17 -0.17 9.22
CA HIS A 154 -2.84 -1.45 8.94
C HIS A 154 -1.90 -2.53 8.37
N LEU A 155 -0.69 -2.15 7.95
CA LEU A 155 0.38 -3.02 7.45
C LEU A 155 1.43 -3.39 8.51
N GLY A 156 1.28 -2.92 9.76
CA GLY A 156 2.21 -3.13 10.86
C GLY A 156 2.94 -1.86 11.30
N TRP A 157 3.90 -2.03 12.21
CA TRP A 157 4.70 -0.95 12.79
C TRP A 157 5.81 -0.50 11.82
N ILE A 158 5.97 0.82 11.66
CA ILE A 158 6.97 1.45 10.79
C ILE A 158 8.01 2.17 11.64
N GLY A 159 9.28 2.14 11.23
CA GLY A 159 10.37 2.85 11.90
C GLY A 159 11.09 1.99 12.93
N LYS A 160 11.56 2.60 14.03
CA LYS A 160 12.33 1.93 15.09
C LYS A 160 11.52 0.83 15.82
N ASP A 161 10.21 0.88 15.69
CA ASP A 161 9.27 -0.01 16.40
C ASP A 161 8.92 -1.28 15.59
N ALA A 162 9.43 -1.40 14.35
CA ALA A 162 9.20 -2.57 13.49
C ALA A 162 9.75 -3.90 14.07
N GLY A 163 10.64 -3.82 15.07
CA GLY A 163 11.25 -4.97 15.74
C GLY A 163 10.70 -5.30 17.14
N THR A 164 9.83 -4.46 17.71
CA THR A 164 9.32 -4.64 19.09
C THR A 164 7.91 -5.17 19.06
N ASN A 165 7.73 -6.44 18.68
CA ASN A 165 6.45 -7.14 18.84
C ASN A 165 6.41 -7.81 20.23
N PRO A 166 5.58 -7.38 21.19
CA PRO A 166 5.23 -8.24 22.31
C PRO A 166 4.33 -9.36 21.76
N ARG A 167 4.84 -10.59 21.80
CA ARG A 167 4.11 -11.80 21.42
C ARG A 167 2.83 -11.98 22.22
#